data_AF-A0A916ZPM9-F1
#
_entry.id   AF-A0A916ZPM9-F1
#
_cell.length_a   1.000
_cell.length_b   1.000
_cell.length_c   1.000
_cell.angle_alpha   90.00
_cell.angle_beta   90.00
_cell.angle_gamma   90.00
#
_symmetry.space_group_name_H-M   'P 1'
#
loop_
_entity.id
_entity.type
_entity.pdbx_description
1 polymer ?
#
loop_
_entity_poly.entity_id
_entity_poly.type
_entity_poly.pdbx_seq_one_letter_code
_entity_poly.pdbx_strand_id
1 'polypeptide(L)'
;MRLDAKKLEALFVKKQNHSTLAGLLMEYAILKQKLEEPDGQSWYFKQGINSRKKRIAHLIKQFNAIKSTFNTRTIDAFLEKINENKAVCLHYEKRGMHTIQLMHHSKLKAENVFLHELIGLKSKINQLKEIDHYLNHPEEFLLIID
;
A
#
# COMPACT_ATOMS: atom_id res chain seq x y z
N MET A 1 -6.43 16.10 -16.47
CA MET A 1 -5.26 16.86 -15.96
C MET A 1 -4.24 15.81 -15.50
N ARG A 2 -3.09 15.62 -16.17
CA ARG A 2 -2.11 14.60 -15.76
C ARG A 2 -1.41 15.04 -14.47
N LEU A 3 -1.42 14.20 -13.45
CA LEU A 3 -0.68 14.44 -12.21
C LEU A 3 0.82 14.39 -12.50
N ASP A 4 1.52 15.48 -12.15
CA ASP A 4 2.99 15.55 -12.13
C ASP A 4 3.50 14.86 -10.85
N ALA A 5 4.43 13.91 -10.96
CA ALA A 5 5.04 13.23 -9.81
C ALA A 5 5.56 14.20 -8.74
N LYS A 6 6.04 15.39 -9.12
CA LYS A 6 6.48 16.40 -8.15
C LYS A 6 5.34 16.95 -7.29
N LYS A 7 4.14 17.10 -7.86
CA LYS A 7 2.94 17.51 -7.11
C LYS A 7 2.45 16.39 -6.20
N LEU A 8 2.56 15.15 -6.64
CA LEU A 8 2.22 13.97 -5.83
C LEU A 8 3.19 13.78 -4.64
N GLU A 9 4.50 13.92 -4.86
CA GLU A 9 5.50 13.89 -3.78
C GLU A 9 5.24 14.99 -2.74
N ALA A 10 4.91 16.21 -3.19
CA ALA A 10 4.60 17.32 -2.29
C ALA A 10 3.33 17.10 -1.44
N LEU A 11 2.30 16.45 -2.00
CA LEU A 11 1.08 16.07 -1.27
C LEU A 11 1.36 14.99 -0.21
N PHE A 12 2.28 14.07 -0.49
CA PHE A 12 2.65 12.98 0.41
C PHE A 12 3.54 13.45 1.56
N VAL A 13 4.51 14.35 1.31
CA VAL A 13 5.36 14.92 2.38
C VAL A 13 4.54 15.72 3.40
N LYS A 14 3.45 16.38 2.96
CA LYS A 14 2.55 17.11 3.86
C LYS A 14 1.65 16.21 4.71
N LYS A 15 1.29 15.01 4.24
CA LYS A 15 0.49 14.04 4.97
C LYS A 15 1.39 12.91 5.47
N GLN A 16 1.93 13.05 6.67
CA GLN A 16 2.72 12.04 7.39
C GLN A 16 1.96 10.74 7.74
N ASN A 17 0.83 10.44 7.09
CA ASN A 17 0.10 9.21 7.28
C ASN A 17 0.64 8.17 6.27
N HIS A 18 1.47 7.28 6.77
CA HIS A 18 2.06 6.14 6.05
C HIS A 18 1.01 5.09 5.68
N SER A 19 -0.02 5.46 4.89
CA SER A 19 -0.94 4.49 4.30
C SER A 19 -0.14 3.56 3.40
N THR A 20 -0.27 2.25 3.66
CA THR A 20 0.40 1.20 2.90
C THR A 20 -0.04 1.23 1.44
N LEU A 21 -1.34 1.43 1.21
CA LEU A 21 -1.90 1.48 -0.13
C LEU A 21 -1.48 2.76 -0.88
N ALA A 22 -1.51 3.91 -0.23
CA ALA A 22 -1.08 5.17 -0.81
C ALA A 22 0.40 5.14 -1.20
N GLY A 23 1.27 4.59 -0.33
CA GLY A 23 2.69 4.42 -0.62
C GLY A 23 2.95 3.54 -1.85
N LEU A 24 2.21 2.43 -1.98
CA LEU A 24 2.29 1.54 -3.14
C LEU A 24 1.91 2.28 -4.44
N LEU A 25 0.76 2.96 -4.43
CA LEU A 25 0.26 3.70 -5.59
C LEU A 25 1.21 4.83 -6.00
N MET A 26 1.79 5.52 -5.03
CA MET A 26 2.81 6.54 -5.26
C MET A 26 4.07 5.98 -5.92
N GLU A 27 4.61 4.90 -5.36
CA GLU A 27 5.79 4.26 -5.93
C GLU A 27 5.53 3.80 -7.37
N TYR A 28 4.36 3.23 -7.61
CA TYR A 28 3.92 2.84 -8.95
C TYR A 28 3.84 4.04 -9.90
N ALA A 29 3.20 5.13 -9.48
CA ALA A 29 3.05 6.35 -10.27
C ALA A 29 4.42 6.94 -10.69
N ILE A 30 5.30 7.11 -9.70
CA ILE A 30 6.64 7.67 -9.90
C ILE A 30 7.46 6.78 -10.83
N LEU A 31 7.43 5.46 -10.60
CA LEU A 31 8.22 4.53 -11.39
C LEU A 31 7.72 4.42 -12.83
N LYS A 32 6.39 4.46 -13.03
CA LYS A 32 5.77 4.44 -14.36
C LYS A 32 6.14 5.70 -15.15
N GLN A 33 6.00 6.89 -14.56
CA GLN A 33 6.38 8.15 -15.22
C GLN A 33 7.85 8.16 -15.62
N LYS A 34 8.76 7.73 -14.74
CA LYS A 34 10.20 7.67 -15.04
C LYS A 34 10.55 6.69 -16.17
N LEU A 35 9.73 5.66 -16.41
CA LEU A 35 9.93 4.74 -17.54
C LEU A 35 9.33 5.28 -18.85
N GLU A 36 8.27 6.09 -18.78
CA GLU A 36 7.67 6.74 -19.95
C GLU A 36 8.51 7.92 -20.46
N GLU A 37 9.31 8.56 -19.59
CA GLU A 37 10.23 9.66 -19.93
C GLU A 37 11.70 9.27 -19.71
N PRO A 38 12.28 8.34 -20.50
CA PRO A 38 13.63 7.83 -20.28
C PRO A 38 14.73 8.87 -20.57
N ASP A 39 14.47 9.86 -21.43
CA ASP A 39 15.49 10.83 -21.88
C ASP A 39 15.96 11.76 -20.76
N GLY A 40 15.11 12.06 -19.78
CA GLY A 40 15.44 12.85 -18.60
C GLY A 40 16.08 12.06 -17.44
N GLN A 41 16.31 10.75 -17.61
CA GLN A 41 16.77 9.90 -16.51
C GLN A 41 18.29 9.70 -16.48
N SER A 42 18.83 9.51 -15.28
CA SER A 42 20.26 9.30 -15.06
C SER A 42 20.77 8.01 -15.74
N TRP A 43 22.08 7.95 -16.00
CA TRP A 43 22.71 6.76 -16.57
C TRP A 43 22.43 5.50 -15.73
N TYR A 44 22.51 5.59 -14.40
CA TYR A 44 22.15 4.51 -13.48
C TYR A 44 20.68 4.09 -13.58
N PHE A 45 19.79 5.04 -13.90
CA PHE A 45 18.40 4.72 -14.14
C PHE A 45 18.24 3.87 -15.41
N LYS A 46 18.92 4.24 -16.48
CA LYS A 46 18.89 3.50 -17.76
C LYS A 46 19.47 2.08 -17.61
N GLN A 47 20.57 1.93 -16.85
CA GLN A 47 21.19 0.61 -16.59
C GLN A 47 20.27 -0.36 -15.82
N GLY A 48 19.43 0.15 -14.91
CA GLY A 48 18.55 -0.69 -14.09
C GLY A 48 17.12 -0.85 -14.62
N ILE A 49 16.83 -0.51 -15.89
CA ILE A 49 15.45 -0.54 -16.44
C ILE A 49 14.77 -1.90 -16.22
N ASN A 50 15.47 -3.01 -16.42
CA ASN A 50 14.89 -4.35 -16.25
C ASN A 50 14.49 -4.62 -14.79
N SER A 51 15.30 -4.19 -13.82
CA SER A 51 14.96 -4.29 -12.40
C SER A 51 13.72 -3.45 -12.07
N ARG A 52 13.62 -2.26 -12.66
CA ARG A 52 12.47 -1.35 -12.47
C ARG A 52 11.19 -1.90 -13.11
N LYS A 53 11.26 -2.49 -14.31
CA LYS A 53 10.13 -3.20 -14.91
C LYS A 53 9.64 -4.35 -14.03
N LYS A 54 10.57 -5.12 -13.46
CA LYS A 54 10.23 -6.17 -12.46
C LYS A 54 9.58 -5.57 -11.21
N ARG A 55 10.05 -4.42 -10.73
CA ARG A 55 9.45 -3.71 -9.59
C ARG A 55 8.03 -3.25 -9.89
N ILE A 56 7.76 -2.71 -11.08
CA ILE A 56 6.39 -2.38 -11.52
C ILE A 56 5.49 -3.61 -11.48
N ALA A 57 5.90 -4.72 -12.09
CA ALA A 57 5.12 -5.96 -12.09
C ALA A 57 4.85 -6.45 -10.65
N HIS A 58 5.82 -6.29 -9.75
CA HIS A 58 5.67 -6.61 -8.34
C HIS A 58 4.66 -5.70 -7.63
N LEU A 59 4.71 -4.38 -7.87
CA LEU A 59 3.75 -3.42 -7.32
C LEU A 59 2.32 -3.72 -7.80
N ILE A 60 2.14 -4.00 -9.09
CA ILE A 60 0.85 -4.42 -9.65
C ILE A 60 0.34 -5.69 -8.94
N LYS A 61 1.20 -6.69 -8.76
CA LYS A 61 0.84 -7.93 -8.06
C LYS A 61 0.42 -7.69 -6.61
N GLN A 62 1.18 -6.87 -5.88
CA GLN A 62 0.85 -6.50 -4.50
C GLN A 62 -0.50 -5.78 -4.43
N PHE A 63 -0.70 -4.79 -5.30
CA PHE A 63 -1.97 -4.06 -5.38
C PHE A 63 -3.13 -4.98 -5.69
N ASN A 64 -2.99 -5.90 -6.65
CA ASN A 64 -4.07 -6.84 -7.00
C ASN A 64 -4.43 -7.79 -5.86
N ALA A 65 -3.45 -8.20 -5.04
CA ALA A 65 -3.73 -8.98 -3.83
C ALA A 65 -4.53 -8.16 -2.80
N ILE A 66 -4.17 -6.89 -2.60
CA ILE A 66 -4.90 -5.97 -1.71
C ILE A 66 -6.31 -5.72 -2.25
N LYS A 67 -6.44 -5.37 -3.54
CA LYS A 67 -7.72 -5.18 -4.24
C LYS A 67 -8.62 -6.40 -4.09
N SER A 68 -8.09 -7.60 -4.33
CA SER A 68 -8.86 -8.84 -4.17
C SER A 68 -9.36 -8.99 -2.75
N THR A 69 -8.50 -8.78 -1.76
CA THR A 69 -8.86 -8.89 -0.34
C THR A 69 -9.91 -7.84 0.04
N PHE A 70 -9.73 -6.60 -0.37
CA PHE A 70 -10.63 -5.49 -0.11
C PHE A 70 -12.00 -5.71 -0.76
N ASN A 71 -12.05 -6.10 -2.04
CA ASN A 71 -13.30 -6.23 -2.77
C ASN A 71 -14.11 -7.46 -2.33
N THR A 72 -13.46 -8.51 -1.82
CA THR A 72 -14.13 -9.78 -1.46
C THR A 72 -14.53 -9.89 0.01
N ARG A 73 -13.81 -9.22 0.91
CA ARG A 73 -14.06 -9.32 2.36
C ARG A 73 -14.93 -8.19 2.88
N THR A 74 -15.64 -8.45 3.96
CA THR A 74 -16.45 -7.46 4.70
C THR A 74 -15.63 -6.78 5.80
N ILE A 75 -16.17 -5.69 6.37
CA ILE A 75 -15.58 -5.04 7.55
C ILE A 75 -15.54 -6.03 8.72
N ASP A 76 -16.60 -6.82 8.92
CA ASP A 76 -16.67 -7.81 10.00
C ASP A 76 -15.55 -8.86 9.88
N ALA A 77 -15.26 -9.34 8.67
CA ALA A 77 -14.15 -10.27 8.43
C ALA A 77 -12.77 -9.67 8.78
N PHE A 78 -12.60 -8.34 8.61
CA PHE A 78 -11.39 -7.66 9.04
C PHE A 78 -11.31 -7.52 10.56
N LEU A 79 -12.43 -7.20 11.21
CA LEU A 79 -12.51 -7.09 12.67
C LEU A 79 -12.27 -8.44 13.36
N GLU A 80 -12.84 -9.51 12.83
CA GLU A 80 -12.58 -10.88 13.28
C GLU A 80 -11.09 -11.19 13.22
N LYS A 81 -10.45 -10.90 12.07
CA LYS A 81 -9.01 -11.13 11.91
C LYS A 81 -8.16 -10.31 12.90
N ILE A 82 -8.53 -9.05 13.14
CA ILE A 82 -7.87 -8.20 14.14
C ILE A 82 -7.98 -8.83 15.53
N ASN A 83 -9.15 -9.38 15.88
CA ASN A 83 -9.37 -10.02 17.18
C ASN A 83 -8.55 -11.31 17.34
N GLU A 84 -8.45 -12.15 16.30
CA GLU A 84 -7.55 -13.31 16.28
C GLU A 84 -6.10 -12.89 16.54
N ASN A 85 -5.62 -11.89 15.79
CA ASN A 85 -4.26 -11.39 15.92
C ASN A 85 -4.00 -10.83 17.32
N LYS A 86 -4.96 -10.09 17.89
CA LYS A 86 -4.87 -9.58 19.27
C LYS A 86 -4.80 -10.71 20.30
N ALA A 87 -5.58 -11.78 20.13
CA ALA A 87 -5.53 -12.93 21.04
C ALA A 87 -4.15 -13.59 21.05
N VAL A 88 -3.52 -13.74 19.87
CA VAL A 88 -2.16 -14.25 19.75
C VAL A 88 -1.14 -13.31 20.39
N CYS A 89 -1.24 -12.00 20.16
CA CYS A 89 -0.35 -11.02 20.78
C CYS A 89 -0.47 -11.02 22.31
N LEU A 90 -1.69 -11.07 22.85
CA LEU A 90 -1.92 -11.16 24.30
C LEU A 90 -1.34 -12.44 24.90
N HIS A 91 -1.40 -13.56 24.17
CA HIS A 91 -0.77 -14.80 24.60
C HIS A 91 0.74 -14.65 24.75
N TYR A 92 1.39 -14.03 23.76
CA TYR A 92 2.83 -13.75 23.76
C TYR A 92 3.25 -12.79 24.88
N GLU A 93 2.49 -11.71 25.07
CA GLU A 93 2.77 -10.72 26.12
C GLU A 93 2.67 -11.33 27.54
N LYS A 94 1.80 -12.32 27.76
CA LYS A 94 1.64 -13.01 29.05
C LYS A 94 2.71 -14.05 29.37
N ARG A 95 3.27 -14.72 28.35
CA ARG A 95 4.17 -15.87 28.53
C ARG A 95 5.64 -15.56 28.26
N GLY A 96 5.94 -14.34 27.81
CA GLY A 96 7.25 -13.97 27.29
C GLY A 96 7.40 -14.40 25.83
N MET A 97 8.36 -13.76 25.14
CA MET A 97 8.59 -13.95 23.72
C MET A 97 10.03 -14.31 23.43
N HIS A 98 10.26 -15.42 22.72
CA HIS A 98 11.54 -15.66 22.05
C HIS A 98 11.63 -14.88 20.72
N THR A 99 12.81 -14.83 20.11
CA THR A 99 13.08 -13.99 18.91
C THR A 99 12.09 -14.22 17.76
N ILE A 100 11.77 -15.48 17.44
CA ILE A 100 10.78 -15.79 16.39
C ILE A 100 9.38 -15.28 16.78
N GLN A 101 8.99 -15.40 18.05
CA GLN A 101 7.71 -14.86 18.54
C GLN A 101 7.69 -13.33 18.49
N LEU A 102 8.79 -12.66 18.80
CA LEU A 102 8.91 -11.20 18.66
C LEU A 102 8.71 -10.76 17.21
N MET A 103 9.31 -11.47 16.25
CA MET A 103 9.12 -11.19 14.82
C MET A 103 7.66 -11.40 14.41
N HIS A 104 7.05 -12.51 14.83
CA HIS A 104 5.66 -12.80 14.52
C HIS A 104 4.71 -11.77 15.15
N HIS A 105 4.91 -11.43 16.42
CA HIS A 105 4.17 -10.39 17.14
C HIS A 105 4.22 -9.04 16.43
N SER A 106 5.41 -8.64 15.96
CA SER A 106 5.61 -7.40 15.21
C SER A 106 4.87 -7.42 13.87
N LYS A 107 4.90 -8.56 13.18
CA LYS A 107 4.13 -8.78 11.95
C LYS A 107 2.63 -8.66 12.18
N LEU A 108 2.09 -9.28 13.23
CA LEU A 108 0.66 -9.21 13.56
C LEU A 108 0.22 -7.79 13.91
N LYS A 109 1.06 -7.02 14.61
CA LYS A 109 0.80 -5.59 14.88
C LYS A 109 0.74 -4.78 13.58
N ALA A 110 1.68 -4.99 12.66
CA ALA A 110 1.65 -4.33 11.36
C ALA A 110 0.44 -4.73 10.51
N GLU A 111 0.06 -6.02 10.53
CA GLU A 111 -1.14 -6.51 9.85
C GLU A 111 -2.41 -5.86 10.40
N ASN A 112 -2.53 -5.70 11.72
CA ASN A 112 -3.68 -5.02 12.33
C ASN A 112 -3.78 -3.55 11.91
N VAL A 113 -2.65 -2.83 11.84
CA VAL A 113 -2.63 -1.44 11.33
C VAL A 113 -3.14 -1.40 9.89
N PHE A 114 -2.69 -2.32 9.05
CA PHE A 114 -3.14 -2.41 7.66
C PHE A 114 -4.63 -2.79 7.55
N LEU A 115 -5.13 -3.70 8.39
CA LEU A 115 -6.57 -4.04 8.41
C LEU A 115 -7.42 -2.84 8.84
N HIS A 116 -6.96 -2.03 9.79
CA HIS A 116 -7.63 -0.79 10.16
C HIS A 116 -7.63 0.24 9.02
N GLU A 117 -6.54 0.34 8.25
CA GLU A 117 -6.48 1.15 7.03
C GLU A 117 -7.54 0.70 6.02
N LEU A 118 -7.68 -0.62 5.77
CA LEU A 118 -8.70 -1.15 4.86
C LEU A 118 -10.13 -0.91 5.34
N ILE A 119 -10.39 -1.01 6.65
CA ILE A 119 -11.70 -0.67 7.23
C ILE A 119 -12.03 0.81 7.00
N GLY A 120 -11.06 1.70 7.29
CA GLY A 120 -11.21 3.14 7.07
C GLY A 120 -11.44 3.49 5.60
N LEU A 121 -10.85 2.72 4.69
CA LEU A 121 -11.07 2.91 3.26
C LEU A 121 -12.43 2.36 2.80
N LYS A 122 -12.90 1.23 3.36
CA LYS A 122 -14.21 0.65 3.06
C LYS A 122 -15.38 1.56 3.43
N SER A 123 -15.22 2.43 4.41
CA SER A 123 -16.27 3.39 4.76
C SER A 123 -16.42 4.52 3.72
N LYS A 124 -15.40 4.73 2.87
CA LYS A 124 -15.35 5.77 1.84
C LYS A 124 -15.57 5.22 0.44
N ILE A 125 -15.08 4.00 0.18
CA ILE A 125 -15.04 3.38 -1.14
C ILE A 125 -15.53 1.94 -1.05
N ASN A 126 -16.50 1.59 -1.90
CA ASN A 126 -17.04 0.23 -1.94
C ASN A 126 -16.05 -0.78 -2.54
N GLN A 127 -15.32 -0.38 -3.58
CA GLN A 127 -14.44 -1.26 -4.34
C GLN A 127 -13.19 -0.53 -4.85
N LEU A 128 -12.05 -1.22 -4.78
CA LEU A 128 -10.82 -0.82 -5.43
C LEU A 128 -10.85 -1.16 -6.93
N LYS A 129 -10.45 -0.19 -7.75
CA LYS A 129 -10.29 -0.31 -9.21
C LYS A 129 -8.89 -0.78 -9.56
N GLU A 130 -8.60 -0.93 -10.86
CA GLU A 130 -7.24 -1.26 -11.32
C GLU A 130 -6.23 -0.17 -10.93
N ILE A 131 -4.97 -0.55 -10.73
CA ILE A 131 -3.92 0.37 -10.28
C ILE A 131 -3.74 1.56 -11.23
N ASP A 132 -3.89 1.32 -12.54
CA ASP A 132 -3.81 2.33 -13.59
C ASP A 132 -4.95 3.37 -13.53
N HIS A 133 -6.08 3.01 -12.95
CA HIS A 133 -7.23 3.91 -12.83
C HIS A 133 -6.86 5.17 -12.04
N TYR A 134 -6.14 4.99 -10.93
CA TYR A 134 -5.77 6.05 -10.00
C TYR A 134 -4.74 7.03 -10.55
N LEU A 135 -4.00 6.66 -11.61
CA LEU A 135 -3.11 7.60 -12.30
C LEU A 135 -3.88 8.57 -13.20
N ASN A 136 -5.01 8.12 -13.73
CA ASN A 136 -5.85 8.90 -14.65
C ASN A 136 -6.93 9.71 -13.91
N HIS A 137 -7.23 9.35 -12.66
CA HIS A 137 -8.28 9.96 -11.82
C HIS A 137 -7.71 10.42 -10.47
N PRO A 138 -7.02 11.57 -10.45
CA PRO A 138 -6.37 12.15 -9.27
C PRO A 138 -7.29 12.26 -8.03
N GLU A 139 -8.55 12.61 -8.27
CA GLU A 139 -9.59 12.77 -7.26
C GLU A 139 -9.87 11.46 -6.52
N GLU A 140 -9.90 10.33 -7.21
CA GLU A 140 -10.10 9.02 -6.59
C GLU A 140 -8.86 8.56 -5.81
N PHE A 141 -7.68 9.02 -6.21
CA PHE A 141 -6.44 8.78 -5.47
C PHE A 141 -6.42 9.55 -4.13
N LEU A 142 -6.95 10.77 -4.09
CA LEU A 142 -7.04 11.56 -2.85
C LEU A 142 -7.90 10.88 -1.79
N LEU A 143 -8.97 10.17 -2.20
CA LEU A 143 -9.81 9.38 -1.29
C LEU A 143 -9.06 8.24 -0.59
N ILE A 144 -7.95 7.77 -1.16
CA ILE A 144 -7.09 6.74 -0.57
C ILE A 144 -6.11 7.36 0.45
N ILE A 145 -5.77 8.64 0.29
CA ILE A 145 -4.80 9.34 1.16
C ILE A 145 -5.49 10.06 2.33
N ASP A 146 -6.70 10.60 2.13
CA ASP A 146 -7.57 11.09 3.22
C ASP A 146 -7.99 9.96 4.16
#